data_AF-A0A7X8CTG8-F1
#
_entry.id   AF-A0A7X8CTG8-F1
#
_cell.length_a   1.000
_cell.length_b   1.000
_cell.length_c   1.000
_cell.angle_alpha   90.00
_cell.angle_beta   90.00
_cell.angle_gamma   90.00
#
_symmetry.space_group_name_H-M   'P 1'
#
loop_
_entity.id
_entity.type
_entity.pdbx_description
1 polymer ?
#
loop_
_entity_poly.entity_id
_entity_poly.type
_entity_poly.pdbx_seq_one_letter_code
_entity_poly.pdbx_strand_id
1 'polypeptide(L)'
;MKKSLILLVLMSAALTLPLQSQGLLNKVKKAVSKEISGLTGNDNSKTAPEPSCACDNATLIIDMKKFNLDYKEISITNGIDGSIIIRDKLTQKYYILKNGQTEGPFNENDPRLAAVGNVSESSDEGDKKDAFTRAYPGIIVKSGEKYLIKFNGKSYGPYAIISDFALSRSKNKFAAMVTENIIMTESEGKKLEEAMNNAKTDQERMDIAMKMSQQMQNQMMQGGGPSSMQPKLVSNIPGASYDAMAMAQGRLEGNAKYDDIIIVTPDKILDLKGNRIMSLKENGYQIEKLFVNSANNKYGSYTSGTLTFSDNTKMSDLFNPYLISSNGNVSLTYMYYSPGKDAIMQCAIPF
;
A
#
# COMPACT_ATOMS: atom_id res chain seq x y z
N MET A 1 58.56 33.92 19.16
CA MET A 1 57.33 34.74 19.35
C MET A 1 57.02 35.75 18.24
N LYS A 2 57.70 35.77 17.07
CA LYS A 2 57.39 36.73 15.97
C LYS A 2 56.55 36.16 14.82
N LYS A 3 56.35 34.84 14.72
CA LYS A 3 55.60 34.19 13.62
C LYS A 3 54.10 33.99 13.91
N SER A 4 53.71 33.91 15.19
CA SER A 4 52.30 33.76 15.60
C SER A 4 51.51 35.07 15.52
N LEU A 5 52.17 36.21 15.78
CA LEU A 5 51.52 37.53 15.71
C LEU A 5 51.14 37.93 14.27
N ILE A 6 51.91 37.50 13.27
CA ILE A 6 51.66 37.81 11.85
C ILE A 6 50.44 37.03 11.33
N LEU A 7 50.22 35.80 11.79
CA LEU A 7 49.08 34.98 11.38
C LEU A 7 47.76 35.52 11.96
N LEU A 8 47.78 36.04 13.19
CA LEU A 8 46.60 36.61 13.85
C LEU A 8 46.20 37.97 13.23
N VAL A 9 47.18 38.77 12.79
CA VAL A 9 46.95 40.04 12.07
C VAL A 9 46.43 39.78 10.65
N LEU A 10 46.88 38.72 9.98
CA LEU A 10 46.36 38.32 8.66
C LEU A 10 44.92 37.79 8.72
N MET A 11 44.54 37.05 9.78
CA MET A 11 43.15 36.60 9.95
C MET A 11 42.18 37.73 10.33
N SER A 12 42.64 38.74 11.07
CA SER A 12 41.80 39.90 11.42
C SER A 12 41.66 40.92 10.27
N ALA A 13 42.63 40.98 9.34
CA ALA A 13 42.50 41.74 8.10
C ALA A 13 41.53 41.08 7.08
N ALA A 14 41.43 39.75 7.06
CA ALA A 14 40.52 39.04 6.16
C ALA A 14 39.04 39.19 6.56
N LEU A 15 38.74 39.54 7.81
CA LEU A 15 37.38 39.74 8.32
C LEU A 15 36.87 41.19 8.23
N THR A 16 37.69 42.13 7.74
CA THR A 16 37.34 43.57 7.67
C THR A 16 37.24 44.12 6.25
N LEU A 17 37.27 43.26 5.21
CA LEU A 17 37.01 43.65 3.83
C LEU A 17 35.57 43.26 3.41
N PRO A 18 34.61 44.21 3.35
CA PRO A 18 33.20 43.93 3.05
C PRO A 18 32.93 43.57 1.57
N LEU A 19 33.96 43.34 0.75
CA LEU A 19 33.84 43.19 -0.70
C LEU A 19 33.98 41.77 -1.25
N GLN A 20 34.41 40.79 -0.43
CA GLN A 20 34.50 39.37 -0.87
C GLN A 20 33.43 38.47 -0.25
N SER A 21 32.83 38.84 0.88
CA SER A 21 31.75 38.07 1.50
C SER A 21 30.42 38.17 0.72
N GLN A 22 30.16 39.30 0.06
CA GLN A 22 28.95 39.49 -0.76
C GLN A 22 28.93 38.60 -2.01
N GLY A 23 30.09 38.38 -2.66
CA GLY A 23 30.19 37.51 -3.84
C GLY A 23 30.03 36.03 -3.51
N LEU A 24 30.59 35.59 -2.38
CA LEU A 24 30.47 34.21 -1.92
C LEU A 24 29.06 33.92 -1.39
N LEU A 25 28.48 34.83 -0.60
CA LEU A 25 27.11 34.70 -0.10
C LEU A 25 26.08 34.79 -1.23
N ASN A 26 26.29 35.60 -2.28
CA ASN A 26 25.42 35.58 -3.45
C ASN A 26 25.54 34.30 -4.27
N LYS A 27 26.73 33.68 -4.33
CA LYS A 27 26.89 32.37 -4.99
C LYS A 27 26.23 31.26 -4.19
N VAL A 28 26.37 31.25 -2.87
CA VAL A 28 25.69 30.29 -2.00
C VAL A 28 24.18 30.50 -2.04
N LYS A 29 23.71 31.76 -1.94
CA LYS A 29 22.29 32.09 -2.07
C LYS A 29 21.73 31.73 -3.45
N LYS A 30 22.48 31.93 -4.54
CA LYS A 30 22.08 31.46 -5.88
C LYS A 30 22.09 29.95 -6.01
N ALA A 31 23.07 29.26 -5.45
CA ALA A 31 23.14 27.80 -5.49
C ALA A 31 21.97 27.18 -4.71
N VAL A 32 21.75 27.65 -3.48
CA VAL A 32 20.64 27.24 -2.63
C VAL A 32 19.29 27.65 -3.23
N SER A 33 19.17 28.86 -3.79
CA SER A 33 17.94 29.27 -4.49
C SER A 33 17.71 28.49 -5.78
N LYS A 34 18.76 28.06 -6.51
CA LYS A 34 18.66 27.20 -7.71
C LYS A 34 18.26 25.77 -7.33
N GLU A 35 18.72 25.28 -6.18
CA GLU A 35 18.30 23.99 -5.60
C GLU A 35 16.85 24.01 -5.08
N ILE A 36 16.44 25.13 -4.46
CA ILE A 36 15.11 25.28 -3.83
C ILE A 36 14.03 25.68 -4.83
N SER A 37 14.32 26.49 -5.85
CA SER A 37 13.29 27.03 -6.76
C SER A 37 13.14 26.27 -8.07
N GLY A 38 14.01 25.30 -8.40
CA GLY A 38 13.95 24.55 -9.66
C GLY A 38 14.11 25.38 -10.95
N LEU A 39 14.28 26.70 -10.86
CA LEU A 39 14.34 27.61 -12.00
C LEU A 39 15.72 27.54 -12.68
N THR A 40 15.79 26.77 -13.76
CA THR A 40 16.94 26.63 -14.65
C THR A 40 17.08 27.85 -15.56
N GLY A 41 17.84 28.85 -15.10
CA GLY A 41 18.33 29.94 -15.94
C GLY A 41 19.75 29.66 -16.44
N ASN A 42 19.88 29.43 -17.75
CA ASN A 42 21.10 29.29 -18.56
C ASN A 42 22.06 28.14 -18.17
N ASP A 43 21.84 26.97 -18.76
CA ASP A 43 22.88 25.96 -18.98
C ASP A 43 22.67 25.31 -20.36
N ASN A 44 23.76 25.18 -21.12
CA ASN A 44 23.80 24.54 -22.44
C ASN A 44 22.99 23.23 -22.47
N SER A 45 22.06 23.13 -23.41
CA SER A 45 21.02 22.11 -23.52
C SER A 45 21.55 20.70 -23.79
N LYS A 46 22.13 20.05 -22.79
CA LYS A 46 22.14 18.59 -22.72
C LYS A 46 21.00 18.19 -21.80
N THR A 47 19.88 17.85 -22.41
CA THR A 47 18.76 17.23 -21.70
C THR A 47 19.29 16.03 -20.92
N ALA A 48 18.90 15.90 -19.65
CA ALA A 48 19.36 14.78 -18.84
C ALA A 48 18.96 13.46 -19.50
N PRO A 49 19.80 12.41 -19.40
CA PRO A 49 19.51 11.13 -20.05
C PRO A 49 18.23 10.52 -19.50
N GLU A 50 17.57 9.72 -20.34
CA GLU A 50 16.43 8.89 -19.90
C GLU A 50 16.89 7.90 -18.82
N PRO A 51 16.03 7.57 -17.83
CA PRO A 51 16.35 6.58 -16.82
C PRO A 51 16.48 5.18 -17.44
N SER A 52 17.22 4.31 -16.76
CA SER A 52 17.49 2.94 -17.23
C SER A 52 16.23 2.08 -17.42
N CYS A 53 15.13 2.42 -16.75
CA CYS A 53 13.84 1.74 -16.87
C CYS A 53 13.00 2.22 -18.06
N ALA A 54 13.42 3.27 -18.78
CA ALA A 54 12.70 3.77 -19.94
C ALA A 54 12.61 2.67 -21.02
N CYS A 55 11.49 2.63 -21.73
CA CYS A 55 11.25 1.67 -22.81
C CYS A 55 10.92 2.40 -24.12
N ASP A 56 11.24 1.77 -25.25
CA ASP A 56 11.06 2.37 -26.58
C ASP A 56 9.59 2.70 -26.90
N ASN A 57 8.66 1.89 -26.39
CA ASN A 57 7.22 2.01 -26.64
C ASN A 57 6.47 2.69 -25.49
N ALA A 58 7.13 3.61 -24.78
CA ALA A 58 6.53 4.29 -23.65
C ALA A 58 5.34 5.17 -24.06
N THR A 59 4.23 5.06 -23.33
CA THR A 59 3.03 5.88 -23.52
C THR A 59 3.14 7.14 -22.66
N LEU A 60 2.81 8.31 -23.24
CA LEU A 60 2.72 9.56 -22.47
C LEU A 60 1.56 9.47 -21.48
N ILE A 61 1.84 9.64 -20.19
CA ILE A 61 0.82 9.81 -19.16
C ILE A 61 0.48 11.28 -19.08
N ILE A 62 1.39 12.10 -18.56
CA ILE A 62 1.14 13.54 -18.45
C ILE A 62 2.35 14.34 -18.89
N ASP A 63 2.08 15.42 -19.60
CA ASP A 63 3.06 16.46 -19.96
C ASP A 63 3.14 17.45 -18.80
N MET A 64 4.23 17.39 -18.03
CA MET A 64 4.37 18.16 -16.79
C MET A 64 4.44 19.66 -17.09
N LYS A 65 5.14 20.02 -18.17
CA LYS A 65 5.27 21.40 -18.62
C LYS A 65 3.93 22.01 -19.03
N LYS A 66 3.12 21.27 -19.78
CA LYS A 66 1.80 21.72 -20.24
C LYS A 66 0.86 22.03 -19.07
N PHE A 67 0.94 21.26 -17.99
CA PHE A 67 0.10 21.43 -16.80
C PHE A 67 0.79 22.18 -15.65
N ASN A 68 2.02 22.68 -15.87
CA ASN A 68 2.85 23.37 -14.89
C ASN A 68 2.99 22.58 -13.57
N LEU A 69 3.28 21.29 -13.70
CA LEU A 69 3.46 20.36 -12.59
C LEU A 69 4.94 20.16 -12.29
N ASP A 70 5.29 20.02 -11.01
CA ASP A 70 6.62 19.56 -10.59
C ASP A 70 6.55 18.07 -10.24
N TYR A 71 7.42 17.27 -10.86
CA TYR A 71 7.52 15.83 -10.60
C TYR A 71 7.75 15.49 -9.12
N LYS A 72 8.46 16.33 -8.36
CA LYS A 72 8.70 16.10 -6.93
C LYS A 72 7.47 16.39 -6.07
N GLU A 73 6.56 17.19 -6.59
CA GLU A 73 5.40 17.70 -5.87
C GLU A 73 4.07 17.11 -6.37
N ILE A 74 4.12 15.94 -7.01
CA ILE A 74 2.91 15.19 -7.35
C ILE A 74 2.75 13.93 -6.49
N SER A 75 1.52 13.47 -6.36
CA SER A 75 1.23 12.07 -6.03
C SER A 75 0.36 11.45 -7.12
N ILE A 76 0.55 10.16 -7.37
CA ILE A 76 -0.14 9.44 -8.42
C ILE A 76 -0.83 8.23 -7.80
N THR A 77 -2.12 8.10 -8.02
CA THR A 77 -2.91 6.95 -7.59
C THR A 77 -3.66 6.36 -8.77
N ASN A 78 -3.90 5.05 -8.74
CA ASN A 78 -4.71 4.40 -9.74
C ASN A 78 -6.15 4.31 -9.24
N GLY A 79 -7.07 4.88 -10.01
CA GLY A 79 -8.49 4.73 -9.82
C GLY A 79 -8.95 3.28 -10.00
N ILE A 80 -10.10 2.96 -9.42
CA ILE A 80 -10.70 1.63 -9.46
C ILE A 80 -11.14 1.23 -10.87
N ASP A 81 -11.35 2.20 -11.74
CA ASP A 81 -11.77 2.03 -13.13
C ASP A 81 -10.59 2.02 -14.12
N GLY A 82 -9.36 1.97 -13.59
CA GLY A 82 -8.13 2.04 -14.38
C GLY A 82 -7.69 3.44 -14.76
N SER A 83 -8.40 4.49 -14.33
CA SER A 83 -7.94 5.87 -14.47
C SER A 83 -6.67 6.10 -13.64
N ILE A 84 -5.84 7.06 -14.04
CA ILE A 84 -4.70 7.54 -13.26
C ILE A 84 -5.05 8.90 -12.71
N ILE A 85 -4.95 9.07 -11.40
CA ILE A 85 -5.22 10.32 -10.70
C ILE A 85 -3.89 10.94 -10.32
N ILE A 86 -3.69 12.20 -10.66
CA ILE A 86 -2.48 12.96 -10.35
C ILE A 86 -2.89 14.14 -9.48
N ARG A 87 -2.39 14.18 -8.24
CA ARG A 87 -2.57 15.32 -7.33
C ARG A 87 -1.32 16.18 -7.37
N ASP A 88 -1.50 17.45 -7.65
CA ASP A 88 -0.49 18.47 -7.40
C ASP A 88 -0.53 18.85 -5.92
N LYS A 89 0.54 18.57 -5.19
CA LYS A 89 0.65 18.85 -3.75
C LYS A 89 0.81 20.34 -3.46
N LEU A 90 1.27 21.15 -4.40
CA LEU A 90 1.41 22.59 -4.20
C LEU A 90 0.04 23.27 -4.27
N THR A 91 -0.74 22.96 -5.31
CA THR A 91 -2.03 23.61 -5.55
C THR A 91 -3.23 22.86 -4.99
N GLN A 92 -3.02 21.61 -4.53
CA GLN A 92 -4.07 20.70 -4.08
C GLN A 92 -5.11 20.38 -5.18
N LYS A 93 -4.71 20.54 -6.44
CA LYS A 93 -5.54 20.24 -7.61
C LYS A 93 -5.29 18.82 -8.10
N TYR A 94 -6.31 18.26 -8.74
CA TYR A 94 -6.29 16.90 -9.23
C TYR A 94 -6.51 16.84 -10.74
N TYR A 95 -5.86 15.89 -11.38
CA TYR A 95 -6.04 15.56 -12.79
C TYR A 95 -6.44 14.10 -12.89
N ILE A 96 -7.38 13.79 -13.78
CA ILE A 96 -7.82 12.42 -14.04
C ILE A 96 -7.39 12.09 -15.47
N LEU A 97 -6.64 11.01 -15.62
CA LEU A 97 -6.28 10.45 -16.90
C LEU A 97 -7.07 9.18 -17.14
N LYS A 98 -7.83 9.17 -18.23
CA LYS A 98 -8.63 8.02 -18.63
C LYS A 98 -8.67 7.93 -20.14
N ASN A 99 -8.48 6.73 -20.68
CA ASN A 99 -8.52 6.48 -22.13
C ASN A 99 -7.59 7.40 -22.95
N GLY A 100 -6.41 7.74 -22.41
CA GLY A 100 -5.43 8.61 -23.06
C GLY A 100 -5.79 10.11 -23.07
N GLN A 101 -6.86 10.51 -22.38
CA GLN A 101 -7.23 11.92 -22.19
C GLN A 101 -6.97 12.35 -20.76
N THR A 102 -6.47 13.57 -20.60
CA THR A 102 -6.28 14.22 -19.29
C THR A 102 -7.39 15.24 -19.08
N GLU A 103 -8.16 15.07 -18.00
CA GLU A 103 -9.16 16.01 -17.53
C GLU A 103 -8.71 16.70 -16.24
N GLY A 104 -9.13 17.94 -16.02
CA GLY A 104 -8.78 18.75 -14.84
C GLY A 104 -8.27 20.15 -15.22
N PRO A 105 -7.78 20.93 -14.25
CA PRO A 105 -7.67 20.59 -12.82
C PRO A 105 -9.02 20.56 -12.09
N PHE A 106 -9.14 19.65 -11.13
CA PHE A 106 -10.28 19.50 -10.24
C PHE A 106 -9.91 19.87 -8.80
N ASN A 107 -10.93 20.20 -8.01
CA ASN A 107 -10.80 20.34 -6.56
C ASN A 107 -11.05 18.98 -5.89
N GLU A 108 -10.56 18.81 -4.66
CA GLU A 108 -10.68 17.57 -3.87
C GLU A 108 -12.10 17.00 -3.77
N ASN A 109 -13.12 17.86 -3.70
CA ASN A 109 -14.53 17.46 -3.58
C ASN A 109 -15.26 17.30 -4.92
N ASP A 110 -14.56 17.31 -6.06
CA ASP A 110 -15.20 17.14 -7.36
C ASP A 110 -15.82 15.73 -7.48
N PRO A 111 -17.11 15.59 -7.83
CA PRO A 111 -17.77 14.29 -7.94
C PRO A 111 -17.09 13.29 -8.88
N ARG A 112 -16.34 13.76 -9.88
CA ARG A 112 -15.59 12.89 -10.80
C ARG A 112 -14.45 12.16 -10.11
N LEU A 113 -13.83 12.76 -9.10
CA LEU A 113 -12.81 12.12 -8.28
C LEU A 113 -13.40 10.97 -7.47
N ALA A 114 -14.59 11.14 -6.92
CA ALA A 114 -15.31 10.04 -6.26
C ALA A 114 -15.66 8.91 -7.23
N ALA A 115 -16.02 9.24 -8.48
CA ALA A 115 -16.42 8.26 -9.50
C ALA A 115 -15.26 7.34 -9.95
N VAL A 116 -14.03 7.86 -10.00
CA VAL A 116 -12.82 7.07 -10.32
C VAL A 116 -12.27 6.31 -9.13
N GLY A 117 -12.70 6.66 -7.91
CA GLY A 117 -12.36 5.96 -6.67
C GLY A 117 -10.93 6.18 -6.14
N ASN A 118 -10.75 5.96 -4.84
CA ASN A 118 -9.49 5.97 -4.07
C ASN A 118 -8.64 7.25 -4.23
N VAL A 119 -9.15 8.37 -3.72
CA VAL A 119 -8.49 9.70 -3.79
C VAL A 119 -7.81 10.09 -2.47
N SER A 120 -7.91 9.27 -1.43
CA SER A 120 -7.19 9.50 -0.17
C SER A 120 -6.43 8.24 0.27
N GLU A 121 -5.11 8.35 0.34
CA GLU A 121 -4.26 7.54 1.22
C GLU A 121 -4.50 7.96 2.70
N SER A 122 -5.75 8.09 3.11
CA SER A 122 -6.04 8.22 4.54
C SER A 122 -5.94 6.83 5.13
N SER A 123 -4.71 6.44 5.47
CA SER A 123 -4.44 5.42 6.48
C SER A 123 -4.97 5.96 7.81
N ASP A 124 -6.29 5.88 7.97
CA ASP A 124 -6.98 6.30 9.17
C ASP A 124 -6.66 5.25 10.24
N GLU A 125 -5.68 5.58 11.09
CA GLU A 125 -5.34 4.86 12.33
C GLU A 125 -6.43 5.00 13.41
N GLY A 126 -7.62 5.49 13.05
CA GLY A 126 -8.79 5.53 13.93
C GLY A 126 -9.39 4.13 14.13
N ASP A 127 -9.35 3.64 15.36
CA ASP A 127 -9.96 2.40 15.88
C ASP A 127 -9.82 1.15 15.00
N LYS A 128 -8.90 0.24 15.37
CA LYS A 128 -8.80 -1.12 14.76
C LYS A 128 -10.12 -1.89 14.77
N LYS A 129 -11.07 -1.49 15.62
CA LYS A 129 -12.44 -2.00 15.64
C LYS A 129 -13.15 -1.50 14.39
N ASP A 130 -13.66 -2.44 13.60
CA ASP A 130 -14.44 -2.17 12.39
C ASP A 130 -13.63 -1.67 11.17
N ALA A 131 -12.29 -1.79 11.18
CA ALA A 131 -11.42 -1.44 10.06
C ALA A 131 -11.86 -2.05 8.73
N PHE A 132 -12.27 -3.32 8.73
CA PHE A 132 -12.78 -4.01 7.54
C PHE A 132 -14.11 -3.44 7.03
N THR A 133 -15.00 -2.99 7.91
CA THR A 133 -16.28 -2.38 7.47
C THR A 133 -16.07 -1.00 6.84
N ARG A 134 -15.05 -0.26 7.31
CA ARG A 134 -14.64 1.03 6.71
C ARG A 134 -13.89 0.84 5.40
N ALA A 135 -13.00 -0.15 5.34
CA ALA A 135 -12.22 -0.46 4.13
C ALA A 135 -13.09 -1.03 3.01
N TYR A 136 -14.14 -1.79 3.35
CA TYR A 136 -14.99 -2.50 2.39
C TYR A 136 -16.49 -2.24 2.63
N PRO A 137 -16.95 -0.98 2.53
CA PRO A 137 -18.33 -0.62 2.79
C PRO A 137 -19.28 -1.34 1.83
N GLY A 138 -20.41 -1.82 2.34
CA GLY A 138 -21.41 -2.57 1.58
C GLY A 138 -21.06 -4.05 1.32
N ILE A 139 -19.77 -4.40 1.35
CA ILE A 139 -19.30 -5.79 1.27
C ILE A 139 -19.20 -6.39 2.67
N ILE A 140 -18.57 -5.71 3.62
CA ILE A 140 -18.46 -6.20 5.00
C ILE A 140 -19.37 -5.35 5.87
N VAL A 141 -20.38 -5.97 6.46
CA VAL A 141 -21.32 -5.31 7.37
C VAL A 141 -21.29 -5.94 8.74
N LYS A 142 -21.53 -5.12 9.77
CA LYS A 142 -21.65 -5.58 11.15
C LYS A 142 -23.10 -5.92 11.46
N SER A 143 -23.34 -7.06 12.10
CA SER A 143 -24.64 -7.53 12.57
C SER A 143 -24.50 -7.94 14.03
N GLY A 144 -24.80 -7.02 14.95
CA GLY A 144 -24.49 -7.19 16.37
C GLY A 144 -22.97 -7.12 16.62
N GLU A 145 -22.42 -8.13 17.29
CA GLU A 145 -20.97 -8.25 17.52
C GLU A 145 -20.24 -9.07 16.45
N LYS A 146 -20.96 -9.53 15.41
CA LYS A 146 -20.40 -10.33 14.31
C LYS A 146 -20.39 -9.56 12.99
N TYR A 147 -19.60 -10.06 12.04
CA TYR A 147 -19.48 -9.58 10.69
C TYR A 147 -20.21 -10.51 9.70
N LEU A 148 -20.81 -9.91 8.69
CA LEU A 148 -21.39 -10.61 7.54
C LEU A 148 -20.71 -10.08 6.28
N ILE A 149 -20.24 -11.00 5.43
CA ILE A 149 -19.66 -10.67 4.13
C ILE A 149 -20.75 -10.84 3.08
N LYS A 150 -21.11 -9.77 2.39
CA LYS A 150 -22.08 -9.71 1.29
C LYS A 150 -21.32 -9.58 -0.02
N PHE A 151 -21.47 -10.56 -0.90
CA PHE A 151 -20.76 -10.58 -2.17
C PHE A 151 -21.58 -11.26 -3.25
N ASN A 152 -21.75 -10.61 -4.41
CA ASN A 152 -22.55 -11.10 -5.55
C ASN A 152 -23.94 -11.63 -5.14
N GLY A 153 -24.65 -10.89 -4.29
CA GLY A 153 -25.99 -11.26 -3.81
C GLY A 153 -26.02 -12.41 -2.78
N LYS A 154 -24.88 -12.99 -2.43
CA LYS A 154 -24.76 -14.01 -1.37
C LYS A 154 -24.26 -13.38 -0.08
N SER A 155 -24.65 -13.96 1.04
CA SER A 155 -24.15 -13.60 2.37
C SER A 155 -23.36 -14.77 2.94
N TYR A 156 -22.20 -14.47 3.51
CA TYR A 156 -21.30 -15.41 4.17
C TYR A 156 -21.13 -14.98 5.62
N GLY A 157 -21.36 -15.90 6.56
CA GLY A 157 -21.32 -15.63 8.00
C GLY A 157 -22.68 -15.87 8.67
N PRO A 158 -22.84 -15.41 9.92
CA PRO A 158 -22.04 -14.40 10.61
C PRO A 158 -20.73 -14.92 11.25
N TYR A 159 -19.68 -14.11 11.25
CA TYR A 159 -18.35 -14.42 11.81
C TYR A 159 -17.98 -13.48 12.96
N ALA A 160 -17.35 -13.98 14.02
CA ALA A 160 -16.89 -13.15 15.12
C ALA A 160 -15.67 -12.30 14.75
N ILE A 161 -14.75 -12.83 13.95
CA ILE A 161 -13.52 -12.13 13.54
C ILE A 161 -13.33 -12.28 12.03
N ILE A 162 -12.89 -11.20 11.38
CA ILE A 162 -12.23 -11.24 10.08
C ILE A 162 -10.77 -10.86 10.35
N SER A 163 -9.84 -11.79 10.13
CA SER A 163 -8.41 -11.55 10.37
C SER A 163 -7.69 -11.07 9.12
N ASP A 164 -8.22 -11.40 7.94
CA ASP A 164 -7.70 -10.96 6.66
C ASP A 164 -8.80 -10.95 5.59
N PHE A 165 -8.70 -10.07 4.61
CA PHE A 165 -9.67 -9.94 3.52
C PHE A 165 -9.03 -9.34 2.27
N ALA A 166 -9.25 -9.98 1.13
CA ALA A 166 -8.79 -9.49 -0.17
C ALA A 166 -9.90 -9.60 -1.24
N LEU A 167 -9.84 -8.68 -2.20
CA LEU A 167 -10.60 -8.71 -3.43
C LEU A 167 -9.66 -8.92 -4.61
N SER A 168 -10.10 -9.66 -5.63
CA SER A 168 -9.39 -9.62 -6.91
C SER A 168 -9.44 -8.22 -7.50
N ARG A 169 -8.52 -7.94 -8.42
CA ARG A 169 -8.44 -6.65 -9.10
C ARG A 169 -9.75 -6.21 -9.77
N SER A 170 -10.48 -7.13 -10.40
CA SER A 170 -11.78 -6.82 -11.02
C SER A 170 -12.94 -6.81 -10.00
N LYS A 171 -12.67 -7.15 -8.74
CA LYS A 171 -13.64 -7.24 -7.64
C LYS A 171 -14.77 -8.23 -7.91
N ASN A 172 -14.52 -9.24 -8.74
CA ASN A 172 -15.43 -10.35 -9.00
C ASN A 172 -15.15 -11.56 -8.08
N LYS A 173 -14.03 -11.56 -7.37
CA LYS A 173 -13.63 -12.59 -6.42
C LYS A 173 -13.24 -11.96 -5.09
N PHE A 174 -13.49 -12.69 -4.01
CA PHE A 174 -13.02 -12.33 -2.67
C PHE A 174 -12.48 -13.56 -1.95
N ALA A 175 -11.64 -13.32 -0.96
CA ALA A 175 -11.24 -14.31 0.02
C ALA A 175 -11.16 -13.63 1.40
N ALA A 176 -11.52 -14.36 2.44
CA ALA A 176 -11.51 -13.87 3.81
C ALA A 176 -11.01 -14.96 4.75
N MET A 177 -10.08 -14.61 5.62
CA MET A 177 -9.74 -15.42 6.78
C MET A 177 -10.63 -14.99 7.94
N VAL A 178 -11.45 -15.91 8.43
CA VAL A 178 -12.49 -15.62 9.42
C VAL A 178 -12.49 -16.62 10.56
N THR A 179 -13.02 -16.20 11.70
CA THR A 179 -13.32 -17.09 12.83
C THR A 179 -14.80 -16.95 13.17
N GLU A 180 -15.53 -18.06 13.24
CA GLU A 180 -16.98 -18.05 13.44
C GLU A 180 -17.38 -17.57 14.83
N ASN A 181 -16.65 -18.03 15.85
CA ASN A 181 -16.93 -17.76 17.25
C ASN A 181 -15.68 -17.37 18.03
N ILE A 182 -15.88 -16.57 19.07
CA ILE A 182 -14.87 -16.27 20.09
C ILE A 182 -15.39 -16.80 21.43
N ILE A 183 -14.48 -17.22 22.31
CA ILE A 183 -14.85 -17.76 23.63
C ILE A 183 -15.55 -16.69 24.47
N MET A 184 -15.10 -15.45 24.36
CA MET A 184 -15.57 -14.36 25.19
C MET A 184 -15.68 -13.12 24.32
N THR A 185 -16.85 -12.50 24.35
CA THR A 185 -17.09 -11.20 23.72
C THR A 185 -16.41 -10.09 24.51
N GLU A 186 -16.21 -8.92 23.89
CA GLU A 186 -15.64 -7.79 24.61
C GLU A 186 -16.54 -7.33 25.77
N SER A 187 -17.87 -7.39 25.57
CA SER A 187 -18.84 -7.02 26.59
C SER A 187 -18.82 -7.97 27.79
N GLU A 188 -18.67 -9.27 27.56
CA GLU A 188 -18.45 -10.27 28.63
C GLU A 188 -17.09 -10.08 29.32
N GLY A 189 -16.03 -9.77 28.56
CA GLY A 189 -14.70 -9.50 29.11
C GLY A 189 -14.69 -8.32 30.07
N LYS A 190 -15.37 -7.22 29.73
CA LYS A 190 -15.50 -6.06 30.63
C LYS A 190 -16.26 -6.38 31.90
N LYS A 191 -17.37 -7.13 31.81
CA LYS A 191 -18.12 -7.57 33.00
C LYS A 191 -17.27 -8.45 33.91
N LEU A 192 -16.43 -9.30 33.34
CA LEU A 192 -15.49 -10.13 34.10
C LEU A 192 -14.44 -9.27 34.80
N GLU A 193 -13.83 -8.33 34.09
CA GLU A 193 -12.83 -7.42 34.64
C GLU A 193 -13.41 -6.59 35.80
N GLU A 194 -14.61 -6.05 35.63
CA GLU A 194 -15.35 -5.35 36.69
C GLU A 194 -15.65 -6.26 37.89
N ALA A 195 -16.10 -7.50 37.65
CA ALA A 195 -16.37 -8.45 38.72
C ALA A 195 -15.10 -8.83 39.51
N MET A 196 -13.98 -9.04 38.81
CA MET A 196 -12.67 -9.36 39.41
C MET A 196 -12.11 -8.18 40.22
N ASN A 197 -12.29 -6.96 39.74
CA ASN A 197 -11.86 -5.74 40.43
C ASN A 197 -12.71 -5.47 41.69
N ASN A 198 -13.99 -5.85 41.67
CA ASN A 198 -14.89 -5.70 42.81
C ASN A 198 -14.77 -6.83 43.86
N ALA A 199 -14.09 -7.94 43.53
CA ALA A 199 -13.85 -9.03 44.46
C ALA A 199 -12.85 -8.63 45.56
N LYS A 200 -13.22 -8.86 46.83
CA LYS A 200 -12.46 -8.43 48.01
C LYS A 200 -11.47 -9.48 48.50
N THR A 201 -11.67 -10.74 48.13
CA THR A 201 -10.83 -11.86 48.58
C THR A 201 -10.32 -12.69 47.41
N ASP A 202 -9.20 -13.39 47.63
CA ASP A 202 -8.65 -14.31 46.63
C ASP A 202 -9.59 -15.50 46.35
N GLN A 203 -10.39 -15.90 47.34
CA GLN A 203 -11.40 -16.94 47.19
C GLN A 203 -12.52 -16.50 46.23
N GLU A 204 -13.03 -15.27 46.36
CA GLU A 204 -14.04 -14.71 45.44
C GLU A 204 -13.50 -14.61 44.02
N ARG A 205 -12.23 -14.22 43.86
CA ARG A 205 -11.56 -14.20 42.54
C ARG A 205 -11.44 -15.60 41.93
N MET A 206 -11.09 -16.61 42.74
CA MET A 206 -11.06 -18.00 42.29
C MET A 206 -12.44 -18.52 41.88
N ASP A 207 -13.49 -18.19 42.63
CA ASP A 207 -14.86 -18.61 42.31
C ASP A 207 -15.38 -17.96 41.02
N ILE A 208 -15.08 -16.66 40.82
CA ILE A 208 -15.37 -15.94 39.57
C ILE A 208 -14.66 -16.61 38.39
N ALA A 209 -13.36 -16.92 38.54
CA ALA A 209 -12.57 -17.59 37.51
C ALA A 209 -13.08 -19.01 37.19
N MET A 210 -13.48 -19.79 38.20
CA MET A 210 -14.04 -21.13 38.01
C MET A 210 -15.39 -21.09 37.29
N LYS A 211 -16.28 -20.19 37.71
CA LYS A 211 -17.58 -20.00 37.05
C LYS A 211 -17.39 -19.58 35.58
N MET A 212 -16.40 -18.72 35.32
CA MET A 212 -16.06 -18.32 33.97
C MET A 212 -15.51 -19.49 33.14
N SER A 213 -14.59 -20.28 33.70
CA SER A 213 -14.05 -21.47 33.03
C SER A 213 -15.15 -22.44 32.60
N GLN A 214 -16.13 -22.68 33.48
CA GLN A 214 -17.30 -23.51 33.15
C GLN A 214 -18.17 -22.86 32.07
N GLN A 215 -18.41 -21.55 32.13
CA GLN A 215 -19.18 -20.85 31.11
C GLN A 215 -18.48 -20.91 29.74
N MET A 216 -17.16 -20.70 29.70
CA MET A 216 -16.36 -20.79 28.47
C MET A 216 -16.39 -22.19 27.88
N GLN A 217 -16.27 -23.23 28.72
CA GLN A 217 -16.36 -24.61 28.26
C GLN A 217 -17.75 -24.92 27.67
N ASN A 218 -18.81 -24.44 28.32
CA ASN A 218 -20.18 -24.58 27.83
C ASN A 218 -20.42 -23.81 26.51
N GLN A 219 -19.94 -22.57 26.40
CA GLN A 219 -20.05 -21.77 25.18
C GLN A 219 -19.27 -22.40 24.02
N MET A 220 -18.07 -22.93 24.27
CA MET A 220 -17.29 -23.65 23.26
C MET A 220 -18.04 -24.90 22.76
N MET A 221 -18.69 -25.65 23.66
CA MET A 221 -19.49 -26.82 23.28
C MET A 221 -20.75 -26.44 22.50
N GLN A 222 -21.44 -25.35 22.89
CA GLN A 222 -22.64 -24.86 22.19
C GLN A 222 -22.32 -24.19 20.84
N GLY A 223 -21.14 -23.58 20.71
CA GLY A 223 -20.71 -22.83 19.53
C GLY A 223 -20.20 -23.68 18.36
N GLY A 224 -20.40 -25.00 18.36
CA GLY A 224 -19.87 -25.89 17.32
C GLY A 224 -18.46 -26.42 17.61
N GLY A 225 -18.04 -26.39 18.89
CA GLY A 225 -16.81 -27.00 19.37
C GLY A 225 -15.54 -26.20 19.04
N PRO A 226 -14.37 -26.76 19.35
CA PRO A 226 -13.07 -26.11 19.12
C PRO A 226 -12.84 -25.68 17.67
N SER A 227 -13.40 -26.40 16.70
CA SER A 227 -13.28 -26.10 15.26
C SER A 227 -13.96 -24.78 14.86
N SER A 228 -14.96 -24.31 15.60
CA SER A 228 -15.61 -23.01 15.34
C SER A 228 -14.74 -21.80 15.70
N MET A 229 -13.72 -22.04 16.52
CA MET A 229 -12.75 -21.04 16.93
C MET A 229 -11.49 -21.04 16.05
N GLN A 230 -11.32 -22.06 15.21
CA GLN A 230 -10.20 -22.11 14.29
C GLN A 230 -10.44 -21.17 13.11
N PRO A 231 -9.40 -20.51 12.58
CA PRO A 231 -9.50 -19.75 11.35
C PRO A 231 -9.99 -20.62 10.19
N LYS A 232 -10.86 -20.05 9.35
CA LYS A 232 -11.38 -20.66 8.13
C LYS A 232 -11.19 -19.70 6.97
N LEU A 233 -10.96 -20.26 5.78
CA LEU A 233 -10.99 -19.51 4.53
C LEU A 233 -12.41 -19.52 3.96
N VAL A 234 -12.95 -18.34 3.69
CA VAL A 234 -14.25 -18.16 3.06
C VAL A 234 -14.06 -17.38 1.77
N SER A 235 -14.60 -17.88 0.67
CA SER A 235 -14.38 -17.32 -0.66
C SER A 235 -15.49 -17.72 -1.63
N ASN A 236 -15.65 -16.96 -2.71
CA ASN A 236 -16.42 -17.37 -3.87
C ASN A 236 -15.55 -18.06 -4.96
N ILE A 237 -14.25 -18.24 -4.73
CA ILE A 237 -13.33 -18.91 -5.64
C ILE A 237 -13.48 -20.43 -5.49
N PRO A 238 -13.80 -21.18 -6.57
CA PRO A 238 -14.01 -22.62 -6.48
C PRO A 238 -12.78 -23.39 -5.97
N GLY A 239 -13.02 -24.27 -4.99
CA GLY A 239 -11.99 -25.14 -4.44
C GLY A 239 -11.02 -24.47 -3.46
N ALA A 240 -11.26 -23.20 -3.09
CA ALA A 240 -10.51 -22.56 -2.01
C ALA A 240 -10.66 -23.35 -0.70
N SER A 241 -9.54 -23.61 -0.03
CA SER A 241 -9.48 -24.36 1.22
C SER A 241 -8.37 -23.82 2.12
N TYR A 242 -8.59 -23.83 3.43
CA TYR A 242 -7.55 -23.46 4.39
C TYR A 242 -6.80 -24.69 4.88
N ASP A 243 -5.49 -24.74 4.65
CA ASP A 243 -4.58 -25.67 5.30
C ASP A 243 -3.75 -24.87 6.32
N ALA A 244 -4.06 -25.04 7.61
CA ALA A 244 -3.36 -24.35 8.67
C ALA A 244 -1.86 -24.64 8.72
N MET A 245 -1.40 -25.83 8.30
CA MET A 245 0.04 -26.14 8.30
C MET A 245 0.76 -25.45 7.14
N ALA A 246 0.13 -25.43 5.96
CA ALA A 246 0.74 -24.86 4.77
C ALA A 246 0.64 -23.33 4.72
N MET A 247 -0.48 -22.78 5.21
CA MET A 247 -0.90 -21.38 5.06
C MET A 247 -0.83 -20.58 6.36
N ALA A 248 -0.42 -21.18 7.49
CA ALA A 248 -0.22 -20.44 8.73
C ALA A 248 0.65 -19.21 8.47
N GLN A 249 0.20 -18.08 9.03
CA GLN A 249 0.80 -16.75 8.90
C GLN A 249 0.65 -16.08 7.53
N GLY A 250 0.21 -16.77 6.49
CA GLY A 250 0.06 -16.18 5.16
C GLY A 250 -0.95 -15.02 5.11
N ARG A 251 -0.68 -14.05 4.24
CA ARG A 251 -1.56 -12.90 3.97
C ARG A 251 -2.25 -13.04 2.62
N LEU A 252 -3.53 -12.73 2.57
CA LEU A 252 -4.28 -12.67 1.32
C LEU A 252 -3.85 -11.43 0.53
N GLU A 253 -3.49 -11.63 -0.74
CA GLU A 253 -3.09 -10.54 -1.63
C GLU A 253 -3.85 -10.61 -2.94
N GLY A 254 -4.65 -9.58 -3.22
CA GLY A 254 -5.53 -9.50 -4.39
C GLY A 254 -5.02 -8.62 -5.52
N ASN A 255 -3.97 -7.83 -5.28
CA ASN A 255 -3.34 -6.97 -6.28
C ASN A 255 -2.10 -7.62 -6.91
N ALA A 256 -1.54 -8.65 -6.27
CA ALA A 256 -0.31 -9.28 -6.74
C ALA A 256 -0.48 -10.15 -7.98
N LYS A 257 -1.65 -10.73 -8.23
CA LYS A 257 -1.90 -11.53 -9.43
C LYS A 257 -3.14 -11.03 -10.15
N TYR A 258 -3.08 -10.93 -11.47
CA TYR A 258 -4.17 -10.34 -12.22
C TYR A 258 -5.43 -11.19 -12.11
N ASP A 259 -6.49 -10.55 -11.61
CA ASP A 259 -7.81 -11.14 -11.36
C ASP A 259 -7.81 -12.45 -10.56
N ASP A 260 -6.85 -12.61 -9.65
CA ASP A 260 -6.73 -13.77 -8.78
C ASP A 260 -6.36 -13.31 -7.36
N ILE A 261 -6.55 -14.18 -6.37
CA ILE A 261 -6.12 -13.94 -5.00
C ILE A 261 -5.14 -15.02 -4.62
N ILE A 262 -4.00 -14.62 -4.08
CA ILE A 262 -2.93 -15.53 -3.64
C ILE A 262 -2.70 -15.37 -2.14
N ILE A 263 -1.99 -16.32 -1.55
CA ILE A 263 -1.52 -16.24 -0.17
C ILE A 263 -0.01 -16.02 -0.21
N VAL A 264 0.46 -14.98 0.44
CA VAL A 264 1.88 -14.65 0.57
C VAL A 264 2.34 -14.98 1.98
N THR A 265 3.30 -15.90 2.11
CA THR A 265 4.01 -16.16 3.37
C THR A 265 5.40 -15.49 3.31
N PRO A 266 6.24 -15.57 4.35
CA PRO A 266 7.58 -14.97 4.31
C PRO A 266 8.45 -15.51 3.18
N ASP A 267 8.29 -16.78 2.81
CA ASP A 267 9.22 -17.53 1.97
C ASP A 267 8.59 -18.11 0.69
N LYS A 268 7.28 -17.98 0.49
CA LYS A 268 6.58 -18.57 -0.66
C LYS A 268 5.25 -17.87 -0.96
N ILE A 269 4.76 -18.17 -2.16
CA ILE A 269 3.44 -17.80 -2.65
C ILE A 269 2.64 -19.08 -2.85
N LEU A 270 1.40 -19.10 -2.36
CA LEU A 270 0.46 -20.20 -2.50
C LEU A 270 -0.79 -19.74 -3.26
N ASP A 271 -1.45 -20.68 -3.94
CA ASP A 271 -2.84 -20.50 -4.34
C ASP A 271 -3.79 -20.65 -3.13
N LEU A 272 -5.07 -20.35 -3.32
CA LEU A 272 -6.08 -20.52 -2.26
C LEU A 272 -6.42 -21.99 -1.94
N LYS A 273 -5.80 -22.97 -2.61
CA LYS A 273 -5.92 -24.39 -2.29
C LYS A 273 -4.76 -24.89 -1.42
N GLY A 274 -3.69 -24.09 -1.29
CA GLY A 274 -2.49 -24.42 -0.53
C GLY A 274 -1.36 -24.94 -1.39
N ASN A 275 -1.55 -25.02 -2.71
CA ASN A 275 -0.48 -25.41 -3.61
C ASN A 275 0.52 -24.28 -3.72
N ARG A 276 1.80 -24.63 -3.57
CA ARG A 276 2.88 -23.68 -3.79
C ARG A 276 2.93 -23.27 -5.26
N ILE A 277 2.79 -21.97 -5.50
CA ILE A 277 3.04 -21.35 -6.80
C ILE A 277 4.55 -21.19 -6.97
N MET A 278 5.23 -20.60 -5.99
CA MET A 278 6.68 -20.34 -6.04
C MET A 278 7.27 -20.03 -4.67
N SER A 279 8.60 -20.13 -4.57
CA SER A 279 9.36 -19.66 -3.41
C SER A 279 9.82 -18.21 -3.61
N LEU A 280 9.78 -17.43 -2.53
CA LEU A 280 10.32 -16.08 -2.47
C LEU A 280 11.79 -16.14 -2.05
N LYS A 281 12.62 -15.30 -2.67
CA LYS A 281 14.04 -15.14 -2.32
C LYS A 281 14.24 -14.16 -1.17
N GLU A 282 13.32 -13.23 -1.03
CA GLU A 282 13.29 -12.19 -0.01
C GLU A 282 12.06 -12.40 0.88
N ASN A 283 12.09 -11.86 2.09
CA ASN A 283 10.95 -11.99 3.00
C ASN A 283 9.72 -11.27 2.42
N GLY A 284 8.66 -12.02 2.12
CA GLY A 284 7.43 -11.50 1.53
C GLY A 284 6.80 -10.34 2.30
N TYR A 285 7.04 -10.22 3.61
CA TYR A 285 6.50 -9.14 4.44
C TYR A 285 7.30 -7.84 4.38
N GLN A 286 8.46 -7.84 3.74
CA GLN A 286 9.30 -6.66 3.55
C GLN A 286 9.13 -6.05 2.15
N ILE A 287 8.30 -6.67 1.31
CA ILE A 287 8.02 -6.23 -0.06
C ILE A 287 6.85 -5.25 -0.03
N GLU A 288 7.01 -4.05 -0.61
CA GLU A 288 5.92 -3.05 -0.65
C GLU A 288 4.80 -3.50 -1.61
N LYS A 289 5.18 -4.00 -2.79
CA LYS A 289 4.24 -4.60 -3.75
C LYS A 289 4.86 -5.84 -4.39
N LEU A 290 4.09 -6.92 -4.41
CA LEU A 290 4.46 -8.17 -5.08
C LEU A 290 3.62 -8.31 -6.35
N PHE A 291 4.20 -8.88 -7.40
CA PHE A 291 3.51 -9.18 -8.65
C PHE A 291 3.85 -10.59 -9.10
N VAL A 292 2.85 -11.39 -9.48
CA VAL A 292 2.98 -12.75 -9.99
C VAL A 292 2.46 -12.77 -11.41
N ASN A 293 3.26 -13.37 -12.27
CA ASN A 293 3.02 -13.45 -13.69
C ASN A 293 1.95 -14.51 -14.02
N SER A 294 1.31 -14.40 -15.17
CA SER A 294 0.15 -15.25 -15.52
C SER A 294 0.50 -16.74 -15.62
N ALA A 295 1.76 -17.05 -15.98
CA ALA A 295 2.27 -18.42 -16.08
C ALA A 295 2.75 -19.02 -14.76
N ASN A 296 2.63 -18.30 -13.63
CA ASN A 296 3.03 -18.76 -12.29
C ASN A 296 4.52 -19.16 -12.18
N ASN A 297 5.39 -18.63 -13.03
CA ASN A 297 6.81 -18.99 -13.08
C ASN A 297 7.77 -17.81 -12.84
N LYS A 298 7.25 -16.59 -12.73
CA LYS A 298 8.01 -15.37 -12.45
C LYS A 298 7.25 -14.49 -11.44
N TYR A 299 7.98 -13.84 -10.56
CA TYR A 299 7.45 -12.73 -9.75
C TYR A 299 8.33 -11.50 -9.85
N GLY A 300 7.75 -10.35 -9.52
CA GLY A 300 8.45 -9.09 -9.31
C GLY A 300 8.13 -8.55 -7.92
N SER A 301 9.14 -8.12 -7.18
CA SER A 301 9.01 -7.36 -5.95
C SER A 301 9.35 -5.90 -6.21
N TYR A 302 8.52 -4.99 -5.71
CA TYR A 302 8.76 -3.56 -5.78
C TYR A 302 9.02 -3.01 -4.39
N THR A 303 10.11 -2.27 -4.26
CA THR A 303 10.52 -1.57 -3.03
C THR A 303 11.28 -0.30 -3.43
N SER A 304 10.91 0.84 -2.84
CA SER A 304 11.64 2.11 -2.98
C SER A 304 12.07 2.48 -4.41
N GLY A 305 11.14 2.40 -5.37
CA GLY A 305 11.39 2.78 -6.76
C GLY A 305 12.16 1.75 -7.60
N THR A 306 12.36 0.54 -7.06
CA THR A 306 13.05 -0.56 -7.76
C THR A 306 12.15 -1.77 -7.88
N LEU A 307 12.02 -2.28 -9.10
CA LEU A 307 11.37 -3.57 -9.37
C LEU A 307 12.45 -4.64 -9.56
N THR A 308 12.46 -5.65 -8.71
CA THR A 308 13.36 -6.80 -8.76
C THR A 308 12.57 -8.05 -9.14
N PHE A 309 12.99 -8.74 -10.19
CA PHE A 309 12.36 -9.96 -10.64
C PHE A 309 13.00 -11.21 -10.04
N SER A 310 12.27 -12.32 -10.06
CA SER A 310 12.73 -13.62 -9.57
C SER A 310 13.96 -14.17 -10.31
N ASP A 311 14.26 -13.68 -11.52
CA ASP A 311 15.49 -13.97 -12.27
C ASP A 311 16.66 -13.03 -11.91
N ASN A 312 16.49 -12.19 -10.88
CA ASN A 312 17.41 -11.13 -10.44
C ASN A 312 17.54 -9.94 -11.40
N THR A 313 16.75 -9.87 -12.47
CA THR A 313 16.66 -8.65 -13.29
C THR A 313 16.12 -7.51 -12.42
N LYS A 314 16.74 -6.33 -12.52
CA LYS A 314 16.35 -5.14 -11.75
C LYS A 314 16.08 -3.97 -12.67
N MET A 315 15.04 -3.21 -12.35
CA MET A 315 14.73 -1.93 -12.99
C MET A 315 14.56 -0.90 -11.88
N SER A 316 15.33 0.19 -11.93
CA SER A 316 15.30 1.28 -10.95
C SER A 316 14.74 2.55 -11.56
N ASP A 317 14.53 3.59 -10.75
CA ASP A 317 14.01 4.89 -11.19
C ASP A 317 12.60 4.82 -11.80
N LEU A 318 11.79 3.89 -11.31
CA LEU A 318 10.38 3.73 -11.69
C LEU A 318 9.47 3.91 -10.49
N PHE A 319 8.20 4.18 -10.73
CA PHE A 319 7.19 4.30 -9.68
C PHE A 319 5.83 3.77 -10.13
N ASN A 320 4.95 3.62 -9.14
CA ASN A 320 3.57 3.18 -9.31
C ASN A 320 3.41 1.93 -10.22
N PRO A 321 4.05 0.79 -9.91
CA PRO A 321 3.82 -0.43 -10.67
C PRO A 321 2.46 -1.05 -10.38
N TYR A 322 1.83 -1.63 -11.40
CA TYR A 322 0.55 -2.32 -11.29
C TYR A 322 0.28 -3.26 -12.48
N LEU A 323 -0.59 -4.26 -12.29
CA LEU A 323 -1.01 -5.17 -13.36
C LEU A 323 -2.21 -4.61 -14.13
N ILE A 324 -2.20 -4.70 -15.45
CA ILE A 324 -3.36 -4.39 -16.31
C ILE A 324 -3.59 -5.54 -17.28
N SER A 325 -4.81 -5.73 -17.75
CA SER A 325 -5.09 -6.61 -18.89
C SER A 325 -5.70 -5.82 -20.03
N SER A 326 -5.20 -6.08 -21.23
CA SER A 326 -5.78 -5.58 -22.48
C SER A 326 -5.96 -6.76 -23.43
N ASN A 327 -7.19 -6.99 -23.89
CA ASN A 327 -7.55 -8.13 -24.76
C ASN A 327 -7.09 -9.49 -24.21
N GLY A 328 -7.17 -9.69 -22.89
CA GLY A 328 -6.75 -10.92 -22.22
C GLY A 328 -5.25 -11.04 -21.95
N ASN A 329 -4.42 -10.15 -22.49
CA ASN A 329 -2.98 -10.13 -22.23
C ASN A 329 -2.71 -9.30 -20.98
N VAL A 330 -2.14 -9.94 -19.95
CA VAL A 330 -1.73 -9.28 -18.72
C VAL A 330 -0.35 -8.65 -18.90
N SER A 331 -0.19 -7.44 -18.39
CA SER A 331 1.08 -6.74 -18.38
C SER A 331 1.33 -6.09 -17.03
N LEU A 332 2.57 -6.16 -16.58
CA LEU A 332 3.06 -5.36 -15.46
C LEU A 332 3.45 -3.99 -16.02
N THR A 333 2.72 -2.99 -15.57
CA THR A 333 2.87 -1.60 -15.98
C THR A 333 3.62 -0.84 -14.90
N TYR A 334 4.44 0.13 -15.30
CA TYR A 334 5.13 1.04 -14.39
C TYR A 334 5.31 2.40 -15.06
N MET A 335 5.56 3.42 -14.24
CA MET A 335 5.77 4.78 -14.70
C MET A 335 7.19 5.25 -14.40
N TYR A 336 7.67 6.23 -15.16
CA TYR A 336 8.93 6.91 -14.93
C TYR A 336 8.83 8.37 -15.37
N TYR A 337 9.72 9.22 -14.85
CA TYR A 337 9.86 10.59 -15.31
C TYR A 337 10.90 10.65 -16.45
N SER A 338 10.51 11.21 -17.59
CA SER A 338 11.39 11.45 -18.74
C SER A 338 11.92 12.88 -18.67
N PRO A 339 13.20 13.11 -18.35
CA PRO A 339 13.78 14.45 -18.35
C PRO A 339 13.84 15.04 -19.77
N GLY A 340 13.97 14.16 -20.77
CA GLY A 340 13.94 14.48 -22.19
C GLY A 340 12.68 15.24 -22.61
N LYS A 341 11.54 14.74 -22.13
CA LYS A 341 10.20 15.19 -22.52
C LYS A 341 9.54 16.08 -21.47
N ASP A 342 10.12 16.18 -20.27
CA ASP A 342 9.50 16.81 -19.09
C ASP A 342 8.08 16.26 -18.85
N ALA A 343 8.01 14.93 -18.76
CA ALA A 343 6.77 14.19 -18.79
C ALA A 343 6.84 12.91 -17.95
N ILE A 344 5.68 12.47 -17.46
CA ILE A 344 5.53 11.12 -16.93
C ILE A 344 5.19 10.20 -18.08
N MET A 345 5.96 9.12 -18.18
CA MET A 345 5.87 8.11 -19.20
C MET A 345 5.51 6.78 -18.56
N GLN A 346 4.84 5.91 -19.29
CA GLN A 346 4.45 4.59 -18.84
C GLN A 346 4.95 3.50 -19.77
N CYS A 347 5.50 2.45 -19.17
CA CYS A 347 5.93 1.24 -19.84
C CYS A 347 5.08 0.06 -19.40
N ALA A 348 4.92 -0.90 -20.31
CA ALA A 348 4.23 -2.16 -20.05
C ALA A 348 5.12 -3.32 -20.49
N ILE A 349 5.29 -4.29 -19.60
CA ILE A 349 5.99 -5.55 -19.88
C ILE A 349 4.99 -6.70 -19.79
N PRO A 350 4.94 -7.62 -20.77
CA PRO A 350 4.14 -8.83 -20.66
C PRO A 350 4.48 -9.58 -19.36
N PHE A 351 3.44 -10.01 -18.62
CA PHE A 351 3.64 -10.60 -17.30
C PHE A 351 2.75 -11.83 -17.04
#